data_AF-A0A0K2T4Y2-F1
#
_entry.id   AF-A0A0K2T4Y2-F1
#
_cell.length_a   1.000
_cell.length_b   1.000
_cell.length_c   1.000
_cell.angle_alpha   90.00
_cell.angle_beta   90.00
_cell.angle_gamma   90.00
#
_symmetry.space_group_name_H-M   'P 1'
#
loop_
_entity.id
_entity.type
_entity.pdbx_description
1 polymer ?
#
loop_
_entity_poly.entity_id
_entity_poly.type
_entity_poly.pdbx_seq_one_letter_code
_entity_poly.pdbx_strand_id
1 'polypeptide(L)'
;LPGHICNNFSGSCNRNTYVRKVCRRTCGECSTQTTESPIPTPQPPPTECIDHSMDCNVNQCPKESVYNVCPKTCGICGCADKRSDCAHFTDECPNSSWNRQCSRTCQICECRDEARDCGLRKNDCNNTKTKTECALTCNMCKPACKDNFDSSYCQQFKTHYGCSGEFMKKYCKRTCETCSEYSFCPKIYKLLY
;
A
#
# COMPACT_ATOMS: atom_id res chain seq x y z
N LEU A 1 21.24 6.32 -1.56
CA LEU A 1 22.30 6.78 -0.64
C LEU A 1 22.37 8.31 -0.64
N PRO A 2 22.78 8.95 0.47
CA PRO A 2 23.07 10.38 0.50
C PRO A 2 24.12 10.76 -0.56
N GLY A 3 23.93 11.88 -1.26
CA GLY A 3 24.74 12.27 -2.41
C GLY A 3 26.25 12.39 -2.13
N HIS A 4 26.62 12.83 -0.93
CA HIS A 4 28.03 12.94 -0.51
C HIS A 4 28.73 11.58 -0.41
N ILE A 5 27.99 10.50 -0.09
CA ILE A 5 28.56 9.15 -0.05
C ILE A 5 28.80 8.65 -1.48
N CYS A 6 27.86 8.90 -2.40
CA CYS A 6 28.00 8.49 -3.80
C CYS A 6 29.18 9.18 -4.53
N ASN A 7 29.53 10.41 -4.16
CA ASN A 7 30.67 11.13 -4.75
C ASN A 7 32.01 10.42 -4.52
N ASN A 8 32.18 9.76 -3.37
CA ASN A 8 33.38 8.98 -3.06
C ASN A 8 33.53 7.70 -3.90
N PHE A 9 32.46 7.29 -4.59
CA PHE A 9 32.43 6.06 -5.41
C PHE A 9 32.28 6.33 -6.91
N SER A 10 32.48 7.58 -7.36
CA SER A 10 32.41 7.97 -8.77
C SER A 10 33.34 7.14 -9.68
N GLY A 11 34.53 6.77 -9.19
CA GLY A 11 35.47 5.89 -9.92
C GLY A 11 35.06 4.40 -10.00
N SER A 12 34.05 3.98 -9.24
CA SER A 12 33.62 2.58 -9.13
C SER A 12 32.38 2.25 -9.96
N CYS A 13 31.82 3.23 -10.68
CA CYS A 13 30.60 3.07 -11.47
C CYS A 13 30.67 1.93 -12.51
N ASN A 14 31.85 1.68 -13.09
CA ASN A 14 32.05 0.63 -14.10
C ASN A 14 32.45 -0.73 -13.53
N ARG A 15 32.86 -0.79 -12.26
CA ARG A 15 33.37 -2.02 -11.63
C ARG A 15 32.40 -2.62 -10.61
N ASN A 16 31.50 -1.80 -10.07
CA ASN A 16 30.59 -2.20 -9.01
C ASN A 16 29.14 -1.93 -9.41
N THR A 17 28.43 -3.01 -9.75
CA THR A 17 27.03 -2.99 -10.18
C THR A 17 26.08 -2.47 -9.09
N TYR A 18 26.43 -2.63 -7.80
CA TYR A 18 25.67 -2.07 -6.69
C TYR A 18 25.82 -0.54 -6.62
N VAL A 19 27.04 -0.01 -6.75
CA VAL A 19 27.29 1.45 -6.83
C VAL A 19 26.58 2.05 -8.04
N ARG A 20 26.64 1.39 -9.19
CA ARG A 20 25.97 1.82 -10.43
C ARG A 20 24.46 1.93 -10.25
N LYS A 21 23.83 0.96 -9.57
CA LYS A 21 22.38 0.94 -9.30
C LYS A 21 21.93 1.99 -8.28
N VAL A 22 22.73 2.27 -7.26
CA VAL A 22 22.32 3.10 -6.12
C VAL A 22 22.79 4.56 -6.24
N CYS A 23 23.85 4.82 -7.01
CA CYS A 23 24.44 6.14 -7.25
C CYS A 23 24.29 6.60 -8.72
N ARG A 24 23.13 6.29 -9.34
CA ARG A 24 22.86 6.53 -10.77
C ARG A 24 23.18 7.94 -11.26
N ARG A 25 22.85 8.95 -10.44
CA ARG A 25 23.11 10.37 -10.76
C ARG A 25 24.60 10.68 -10.83
N THR A 26 25.39 10.14 -9.90
CA THR A 26 26.85 10.29 -9.88
C THR A 26 27.52 9.46 -10.98
N CYS A 27 26.92 8.33 -11.37
CA CYS A 27 27.40 7.48 -12.46
C CYS A 27 26.92 7.90 -13.85
N GLY A 28 26.28 9.07 -14.00
CA GLY A 28 25.84 9.58 -15.30
C GLY A 28 24.70 8.81 -15.97
N GLU A 29 24.06 7.85 -15.27
CA GLU A 29 22.99 7.00 -15.81
C GLU A 29 21.58 7.58 -15.63
N CYS A 30 21.47 8.89 -15.42
CA CYS A 30 20.18 9.57 -15.46
C CYS A 30 19.81 9.89 -16.91
N SER A 31 19.27 8.91 -17.64
CA SER A 31 18.52 9.16 -18.87
C SER A 31 17.02 9.25 -18.57
N THR A 32 16.39 10.27 -19.15
CA THR A 32 14.94 10.45 -19.23
C THR A 32 14.32 9.25 -19.94
N GLN A 33 13.29 8.66 -19.33
CA GLN A 33 12.63 7.45 -19.83
C GLN A 33 12.16 7.61 -21.29
N THR A 34 12.70 6.78 -22.18
CA THR A 34 12.11 6.50 -23.49
C THR A 34 11.33 5.19 -23.39
N THR A 35 10.04 5.31 -23.69
CA THR A 35 9.03 4.35 -24.11
C THR A 35 9.47 2.89 -24.27
N GLU A 36 9.10 2.04 -23.32
CA GLU A 36 8.82 0.61 -23.58
C GLU A 36 7.31 0.38 -23.52
N SER A 37 6.85 -0.53 -24.38
CA SER A 37 5.47 -0.97 -24.63
C SER A 37 4.61 -1.21 -23.39
N PRO A 38 3.27 -1.14 -23.51
CA PRO A 38 2.36 -1.02 -22.39
C PRO A 38 2.40 -2.28 -21.52
N ILE A 39 2.86 -2.11 -20.28
CA ILE A 39 2.43 -2.92 -19.15
C ILE A 39 0.89 -2.99 -19.24
N PRO A 40 0.26 -4.19 -19.16
CA PRO A 40 -1.19 -4.27 -19.05
C PRO A 40 -1.59 -3.37 -17.89
N THR A 41 -2.25 -2.27 -18.25
CA THR A 41 -2.69 -1.27 -17.29
C THR A 41 -3.59 -2.02 -16.31
N PRO A 42 -3.41 -1.88 -14.99
CA PRO A 42 -4.40 -2.38 -14.05
C PRO A 42 -5.75 -1.83 -14.52
N GLN A 43 -6.66 -2.74 -14.87
CA GLN A 43 -8.01 -2.35 -15.26
C GLN A 43 -8.55 -1.39 -14.20
N PRO A 44 -9.24 -0.31 -14.60
CA PRO A 44 -9.82 0.63 -13.66
C PRO A 44 -10.62 -0.16 -12.62
N PRO A 45 -10.41 0.05 -11.31
CA PRO A 45 -11.32 -0.51 -10.35
C PRO A 45 -12.71 0.02 -10.69
N PRO A 46 -13.72 -0.84 -10.73
CA PRO A 46 -15.08 -0.39 -10.92
C PRO A 46 -15.39 0.61 -9.82
N THR A 47 -16.15 1.64 -10.18
CA THR A 47 -16.70 2.65 -9.27
C THR A 47 -17.52 2.03 -8.12
N GLU A 48 -17.79 0.73 -8.20
CA GLU A 48 -18.46 -0.08 -7.22
C GLU A 48 -17.54 -1.24 -6.81
N CYS A 49 -17.22 -1.35 -5.52
CA CYS A 49 -16.40 -2.45 -5.02
C CYS A 49 -17.22 -3.75 -4.96
N ILE A 50 -17.24 -4.46 -6.08
CA ILE A 50 -17.92 -5.74 -6.27
C ILE A 50 -16.93 -6.79 -6.76
N ASP A 51 -17.20 -8.04 -6.44
CA ASP A 51 -16.51 -9.15 -7.08
C ASP A 51 -17.06 -9.34 -8.50
N HIS A 52 -16.18 -9.61 -9.46
CA HIS A 52 -16.52 -9.86 -10.87
C HIS A 52 -16.71 -11.35 -11.18
N SER A 53 -16.52 -12.21 -10.19
CA SER A 53 -16.78 -13.64 -10.27
C SER A 53 -17.62 -14.09 -9.06
N MET A 54 -18.41 -15.14 -9.24
CA MET A 54 -19.10 -15.81 -8.13
C MET A 54 -18.19 -16.81 -7.40
N ASP A 55 -17.08 -17.23 -8.02
CA ASP A 55 -16.14 -18.23 -7.48
C ASP A 55 -15.01 -17.59 -6.65
N CYS A 56 -15.33 -16.53 -5.90
CA CYS A 56 -14.35 -15.81 -5.11
C CYS A 56 -14.08 -16.50 -3.78
N ASN A 57 -12.82 -16.83 -3.53
CA ASN A 57 -12.37 -17.47 -2.30
C ASN A 57 -11.14 -16.73 -1.74
N VAL A 58 -11.23 -16.29 -0.49
CA VAL A 58 -10.16 -15.55 0.19
C VAL A 58 -8.81 -16.28 0.17
N ASN A 59 -8.82 -17.62 0.19
CA ASN A 59 -7.61 -18.44 0.19
C ASN A 59 -6.86 -18.42 -1.14
N GLN A 60 -7.51 -17.95 -2.20
CA GLN A 60 -6.93 -17.87 -3.53
C GLN A 60 -6.47 -16.47 -3.90
N CYS A 61 -6.68 -15.47 -3.03
CA CYS A 61 -6.27 -14.09 -3.27
C CYS A 61 -4.78 -13.92 -3.62
N PRO A 62 -3.83 -14.72 -3.12
CA PRO A 62 -2.44 -14.64 -3.58
C PRO A 62 -2.23 -14.93 -5.08
N LYS A 63 -3.20 -15.53 -5.76
CA LYS A 63 -3.14 -15.77 -7.21
C LYS A 63 -3.52 -14.50 -7.97
N GLU A 64 -2.70 -14.15 -8.95
CA GLU A 64 -2.82 -12.89 -9.71
C GLU A 64 -4.17 -12.74 -10.42
N SER A 65 -4.66 -13.82 -11.02
CA SER A 65 -5.96 -13.83 -11.70
C SER A 65 -7.14 -13.65 -10.73
N VAL A 66 -6.99 -14.07 -9.47
CA VAL A 66 -8.09 -14.06 -8.50
C VAL A 66 -8.26 -12.67 -7.90
N TYR A 67 -7.18 -12.01 -7.48
CA TYR A 67 -7.33 -10.74 -6.78
C TYR A 67 -7.82 -9.59 -7.67
N ASN A 68 -7.57 -9.68 -8.98
CA ASN A 68 -8.08 -8.71 -9.96
C ASN A 68 -9.59 -8.90 -10.22
N VAL A 69 -10.08 -10.14 -10.15
CA VAL A 69 -11.48 -10.49 -10.41
C VAL A 69 -12.32 -10.46 -9.13
N CYS A 70 -11.69 -10.67 -7.97
CA CYS A 70 -12.34 -10.73 -6.66
C CYS A 70 -11.86 -9.61 -5.71
N PRO A 71 -11.91 -8.32 -6.13
CA PRO A 71 -11.32 -7.25 -5.35
C PRO A 71 -12.07 -6.98 -4.03
N LYS A 72 -13.34 -7.38 -3.91
CA LYS A 72 -14.12 -7.25 -2.66
C LYS A 72 -13.81 -8.42 -1.72
N THR A 73 -13.86 -9.66 -2.20
CA THR A 73 -13.50 -10.84 -1.41
C THR A 73 -12.06 -10.79 -0.92
N CYS A 74 -11.14 -10.25 -1.73
CA CYS A 74 -9.74 -10.07 -1.35
C CYS A 74 -9.48 -8.78 -0.54
N GLY A 75 -10.50 -7.97 -0.22
CA GLY A 75 -10.33 -6.76 0.59
C GLY A 75 -9.43 -5.70 -0.06
N ILE A 76 -9.42 -5.64 -1.40
CA ILE A 76 -8.56 -4.78 -2.21
C ILE A 76 -9.24 -3.45 -2.60
N CYS A 77 -10.58 -3.43 -2.66
CA CYS A 77 -11.35 -2.22 -2.95
C CYS A 77 -12.34 -1.89 -1.82
N GLY A 78 -13.02 -0.74 -1.93
CA GLY A 78 -14.17 -0.43 -1.07
C GLY A 78 -13.79 -0.11 0.36
N CYS A 79 -12.62 0.50 0.54
CA CYS A 79 -12.09 0.85 1.84
C CYS A 79 -12.67 2.16 2.30
N ALA A 80 -13.96 2.10 2.59
CA ALA A 80 -14.70 3.09 3.31
C ALA A 80 -15.00 2.56 4.71
N ASP A 81 -15.03 3.46 5.68
CA ASP A 81 -15.62 3.14 6.96
C ASP A 81 -17.13 3.02 6.77
N LYS A 82 -17.71 1.93 7.30
CA LYS A 82 -19.17 1.71 7.31
C LYS A 82 -19.86 2.53 8.39
N ARG A 83 -19.11 2.98 9.39
CA ARG A 83 -19.60 3.84 10.46
C ARG A 83 -18.99 5.24 10.34
N SER A 84 -19.74 6.24 10.76
CA SER A 84 -19.28 7.63 10.78
C SER A 84 -18.43 7.98 12.01
N ASP A 85 -18.48 7.16 13.07
CA ASP A 85 -17.80 7.40 14.35
C ASP A 85 -16.41 6.75 14.44
N CYS A 86 -15.94 6.08 13.39
CA CYS A 86 -14.66 5.39 13.39
C CYS A 86 -13.49 6.27 13.84
N ALA A 87 -13.46 7.53 13.43
CA ALA A 87 -12.43 8.50 13.78
C ALA A 87 -12.30 8.77 15.30
N HIS A 88 -13.34 8.51 16.09
CA HIS A 88 -13.36 8.73 17.53
C HIS A 88 -12.89 7.51 18.34
N PHE A 89 -12.86 6.33 17.73
CA PHE A 89 -12.56 5.07 18.40
C PHE A 89 -11.44 4.32 17.66
N THR A 90 -10.36 5.04 17.36
CA THR A 90 -9.17 4.44 16.72
C THR A 90 -8.51 3.38 17.60
N ASP A 91 -8.68 3.48 18.92
CA ASP A 91 -8.12 2.52 19.88
C ASP A 91 -8.83 1.15 19.84
N GLU A 92 -10.04 1.09 19.27
CA GLU A 92 -10.78 -0.14 19.05
C GLU A 92 -10.31 -0.90 17.79
N CYS A 93 -9.40 -0.35 17.00
CA CYS A 93 -8.91 -1.00 15.79
C CYS A 93 -8.23 -2.38 15.95
N PRO A 94 -7.67 -2.77 17.12
CA PRO A 94 -7.26 -4.15 17.37
C PRO A 94 -8.45 -5.13 17.43
N ASN A 95 -9.67 -4.66 17.69
CA ASN A 95 -10.88 -5.48 17.74
C ASN A 95 -11.35 -5.86 16.33
N SER A 96 -11.47 -7.16 16.05
CA SER A 96 -11.85 -7.67 14.72
C SER A 96 -13.25 -7.26 14.25
N SER A 97 -14.18 -7.01 15.18
CA SER A 97 -15.52 -6.50 14.86
C SER A 97 -15.47 -5.02 14.48
N TRP A 98 -14.66 -4.24 15.19
CA TRP A 98 -14.47 -2.81 14.94
C TRP A 98 -13.73 -2.57 13.63
N ASN A 99 -12.67 -3.33 13.42
CA ASN A 99 -11.78 -3.18 12.28
C ASN A 99 -12.52 -3.43 10.93
N ARG A 100 -13.47 -4.38 10.89
CA ARG A 100 -14.31 -4.67 9.70
C ARG A 100 -15.33 -3.58 9.39
N GLN A 101 -15.67 -2.77 10.38
CA GLN A 101 -16.60 -1.64 10.23
C GLN A 101 -15.84 -0.34 9.95
N CYS A 102 -14.60 -0.24 10.44
CA CYS A 102 -13.76 0.94 10.36
C CYS A 102 -12.48 0.64 9.56
N SER A 103 -12.62 -0.04 8.42
CA SER A 103 -11.47 -0.59 7.69
C SER A 103 -10.54 0.47 7.12
N ARG A 104 -11.05 1.67 6.84
CA ARG A 104 -10.27 2.82 6.37
C ARG A 104 -9.59 3.53 7.54
N THR A 105 -10.34 3.87 8.58
CA THR A 105 -9.82 4.50 9.80
C THR A 105 -8.77 3.62 10.47
N CYS A 106 -9.06 2.34 10.60
CA CYS A 106 -8.13 1.37 11.17
C CYS A 106 -6.98 1.05 10.23
N GLN A 107 -6.96 1.58 9.01
CA GLN A 107 -5.94 1.40 7.98
C GLN A 107 -5.78 -0.06 7.52
N ILE A 108 -6.79 -0.91 7.71
CA ILE A 108 -6.76 -2.35 7.33
C ILE A 108 -6.57 -2.51 5.85
N CYS A 109 -7.12 -1.58 5.10
CA CYS A 109 -6.91 -1.53 3.68
C CYS A 109 -5.64 -0.81 3.29
N GLU A 110 -5.20 -1.10 2.06
CA GLU A 110 -4.22 -0.27 1.38
C GLU A 110 -4.77 1.17 1.23
N CYS A 111 -4.10 2.12 1.87
CA CYS A 111 -4.37 3.53 1.64
C CYS A 111 -3.88 3.92 0.24
N ARG A 112 -4.82 4.18 -0.67
CA ARG A 112 -4.57 4.62 -2.04
C ARG A 112 -5.66 5.56 -2.51
N ASP A 113 -5.36 6.28 -3.58
CA ASP A 113 -6.38 7.00 -4.35
C ASP A 113 -7.08 6.01 -5.30
N GLU A 114 -8.40 6.10 -5.35
CA GLU A 114 -9.24 5.33 -6.28
C GLU A 114 -9.38 6.04 -7.63
N ALA A 115 -9.37 7.39 -7.64
CA ALA A 115 -9.41 8.17 -8.87
C ALA A 115 -8.01 8.57 -9.37
N ARG A 116 -7.83 8.61 -10.70
CA ARG A 116 -6.53 8.95 -11.34
C ARG A 116 -6.24 10.45 -11.33
N ASP A 117 -7.29 11.27 -11.27
CA ASP A 117 -7.21 12.72 -11.30
C ASP A 117 -7.04 13.34 -9.91
N CYS A 118 -6.75 12.54 -8.89
CA CYS A 118 -6.59 13.03 -7.52
C CYS A 118 -5.49 14.08 -7.39
N GLY A 119 -4.42 13.99 -8.18
CA GLY A 119 -3.39 15.04 -8.23
C GLY A 119 -3.93 16.42 -8.66
N LEU A 120 -4.97 16.45 -9.50
CA LEU A 120 -5.66 17.67 -9.92
C LEU A 120 -6.70 18.14 -8.89
N ARG A 121 -7.24 17.22 -8.09
CA ARG A 121 -8.28 17.45 -7.08
C ARG A 121 -7.75 17.72 -5.68
N LYS A 122 -6.43 17.89 -5.52
CA LYS A 122 -5.77 18.07 -4.22
C LYS A 122 -6.31 19.25 -3.39
N ASN A 123 -6.86 20.27 -4.05
CA ASN A 123 -7.44 21.44 -3.37
C ASN A 123 -8.95 21.28 -3.07
N ASP A 124 -9.58 20.21 -3.56
CA ASP A 124 -11.02 19.93 -3.41
C ASP A 124 -11.28 18.87 -2.32
N CYS A 125 -10.36 18.71 -1.37
CA CYS A 125 -10.48 17.73 -0.29
C CYS A 125 -11.59 18.05 0.73
N ASN A 126 -12.39 19.10 0.54
CA ASN A 126 -13.60 19.35 1.33
C ASN A 126 -14.83 18.66 0.73
N ASN A 127 -14.80 18.35 -0.57
CA ASN A 127 -15.87 17.64 -1.25
C ASN A 127 -15.91 16.17 -0.81
N THR A 128 -17.10 15.68 -0.46
CA THR A 128 -17.30 14.30 0.02
C THR A 128 -16.84 13.25 -1.00
N LYS A 129 -17.10 13.46 -2.29
CA LYS A 129 -16.67 12.56 -3.36
C LYS A 129 -15.14 12.55 -3.48
N THR A 130 -14.51 13.72 -3.47
CA THR A 130 -13.04 13.85 -3.51
C THR A 130 -12.38 13.25 -2.27
N LYS A 131 -12.92 13.47 -1.07
CA LYS A 131 -12.45 12.80 0.16
C LYS A 131 -12.48 11.27 0.03
N THR A 132 -13.55 10.73 -0.54
CA THR A 132 -13.72 9.29 -0.67
C THR A 132 -12.75 8.71 -1.70
N GLU A 133 -12.76 9.24 -2.92
CA GLU A 133 -11.99 8.74 -4.07
C GLU A 133 -10.50 9.10 -4.01
N CYS A 134 -10.12 10.18 -3.33
CA CYS A 134 -8.74 10.69 -3.24
C CYS A 134 -8.21 10.64 -1.82
N ALA A 135 -8.46 9.51 -1.14
CA ALA A 135 -8.16 9.31 0.27
C ALA A 135 -6.69 9.59 0.63
N LEU A 136 -5.76 9.12 -0.20
CA LEU A 136 -4.32 9.29 0.02
C LEU A 136 -3.90 10.73 -0.30
N THR A 137 -4.32 11.28 -1.43
CA THR A 137 -4.02 12.67 -1.82
C THR A 137 -4.57 13.67 -0.82
N CYS A 138 -5.76 13.44 -0.28
CA CYS A 138 -6.39 14.27 0.74
C CYS A 138 -5.92 13.98 2.16
N ASN A 139 -4.91 13.11 2.36
CA ASN A 139 -4.39 12.70 3.66
C ASN A 139 -5.47 12.15 4.62
N MET A 140 -6.55 11.60 4.08
CA MET A 140 -7.62 10.96 4.83
C MET A 140 -7.24 9.56 5.32
N CYS A 141 -6.15 9.00 4.77
CA CYS A 141 -5.52 7.78 5.27
C CYS A 141 -3.99 7.89 5.12
N LYS A 142 -3.25 6.97 5.76
CA LYS A 142 -1.80 6.82 5.59
C LYS A 142 -1.47 5.35 5.26
N PRO A 143 -0.41 5.08 4.49
CA PRO A 143 0.07 3.72 4.31
C PRO A 143 0.52 3.14 5.66
N ALA A 144 -0.24 2.17 6.18
CA ALA A 144 0.10 1.47 7.41
C ALA A 144 1.09 0.34 7.15
N CYS A 145 2.01 0.11 8.09
CA CYS A 145 2.73 -1.16 8.15
C CYS A 145 1.91 -2.18 8.92
N LYS A 146 0.98 -2.83 8.23
CA LYS A 146 0.26 -3.98 8.77
C LYS A 146 -0.25 -4.88 7.67
N ASP A 147 -0.77 -6.01 8.09
CA ASP A 147 -1.42 -6.96 7.21
C ASP A 147 -2.88 -6.53 6.96
N ASN A 148 -3.31 -6.68 5.72
CA ASN A 148 -4.68 -6.37 5.29
C ASN A 148 -5.64 -7.54 5.58
N PHE A 149 -5.10 -8.74 5.80
CA PHE A 149 -5.85 -9.91 6.21
C PHE A 149 -5.60 -10.22 7.68
N ASP A 150 -6.50 -11.01 8.28
CA ASP A 150 -6.25 -11.60 9.59
C ASP A 150 -4.91 -12.35 9.59
N SER A 151 -4.21 -12.32 10.73
CA SER A 151 -2.85 -12.89 10.83
C SER A 151 -2.79 -14.36 10.43
N SER A 152 -3.85 -15.13 10.71
CA SER A 152 -3.97 -16.53 10.31
C SER A 152 -3.89 -16.71 8.78
N TYR A 153 -4.58 -15.88 8.01
CA TYR A 153 -4.53 -15.92 6.54
C TYR A 153 -3.16 -15.51 6.02
N CYS A 154 -2.59 -14.41 6.51
CA CYS A 154 -1.28 -13.98 6.03
C CYS A 154 -0.17 -15.00 6.38
N GLN A 155 -0.24 -15.66 7.53
CA GLN A 155 0.68 -16.74 7.87
C GLN A 155 0.47 -17.95 6.95
N GLN A 156 -0.77 -18.36 6.72
CA GLN A 156 -1.08 -19.44 5.78
C GLN A 156 -0.56 -19.12 4.37
N PHE A 157 -0.77 -17.89 3.88
CA PHE A 157 -0.29 -17.46 2.58
C PHE A 157 1.23 -17.44 2.52
N LYS A 158 1.90 -17.00 3.58
CA LYS A 158 3.37 -17.05 3.68
C LYS A 158 3.88 -18.49 3.61
N THR A 159 3.24 -19.44 4.28
CA THR A 159 3.60 -20.86 4.21
C THR A 159 3.43 -21.44 2.80
N HIS A 160 2.35 -21.10 2.10
CA HIS A 160 2.03 -21.68 0.80
C HIS A 160 2.69 -20.98 -0.40
N TYR A 161 2.81 -19.66 -0.36
CA TYR A 161 3.22 -18.82 -1.50
C TYR A 161 4.50 -18.03 -1.23
N GLY A 162 5.00 -18.01 0.01
CA GLY A 162 6.16 -17.22 0.40
C GLY A 162 5.87 -15.72 0.47
N CYS A 163 6.92 -14.90 0.51
CA CYS A 163 6.83 -13.42 0.57
C CYS A 163 7.40 -12.71 -0.66
N SER A 164 7.85 -13.46 -1.67
CA SER A 164 8.45 -12.90 -2.89
C SER A 164 7.42 -12.29 -3.85
N GLY A 165 6.17 -12.74 -3.79
CA GLY A 165 5.08 -12.27 -4.64
C GLY A 165 4.58 -10.87 -4.25
N GLU A 166 4.21 -10.07 -5.26
CA GLU A 166 3.71 -8.70 -5.07
C GLU A 166 2.46 -8.65 -4.17
N PHE A 167 1.55 -9.61 -4.30
CA PHE A 167 0.40 -9.73 -3.40
C PHE A 167 0.84 -9.78 -1.92
N MET A 168 1.80 -10.63 -1.59
CA MET A 168 2.24 -10.83 -0.22
C MET A 168 2.98 -9.60 0.31
N LYS A 169 3.86 -9.00 -0.49
CA LYS A 169 4.54 -7.75 -0.13
C LYS A 169 3.60 -6.58 0.06
N LYS A 170 2.43 -6.61 -0.59
CA LYS A 170 1.45 -5.52 -0.62
C LYS A 170 0.34 -5.67 0.41
N TYR A 171 -0.13 -6.88 0.68
CA TYR A 171 -1.28 -7.13 1.53
C TYR A 171 -0.96 -7.88 2.82
N CYS A 172 0.24 -8.46 2.94
CA CYS A 172 0.75 -9.09 4.16
C CYS A 172 2.09 -8.47 4.57
N LYS A 173 2.15 -7.12 4.52
CA LYS A 173 3.38 -6.33 4.67
C LYS A 173 4.11 -6.60 5.97
N ARG A 174 3.37 -6.77 7.07
CA ARG A 174 3.93 -6.99 8.40
C ARG A 174 4.36 -8.44 8.56
N THR A 175 3.55 -9.39 8.12
CA THR A 175 3.91 -10.82 8.12
C THR A 175 5.13 -11.13 7.24
N CYS A 176 5.31 -10.38 6.15
CA CYS A 176 6.44 -10.48 5.24
C CYS A 176 7.58 -9.51 5.53
N GLU A 177 7.48 -8.68 6.57
CA GLU A 177 8.51 -7.70 6.96
C GLU A 177 8.94 -6.78 5.80
N THR A 178 8.03 -6.53 4.84
CA THR A 178 8.30 -5.72 3.64
C THR A 178 8.03 -4.24 3.86
N CYS A 179 7.54 -3.87 5.03
CA CYS A 179 7.49 -2.49 5.43
C CYS A 179 8.92 -1.97 5.60
N SER A 180 9.38 -1.11 4.69
CA SER A 180 10.44 -0.17 5.07
C SER A 180 9.85 0.72 6.15
N GLU A 181 10.42 0.71 7.35
CA GLU A 181 10.05 1.70 8.36
C GLU A 181 10.26 3.09 7.78
N TYR A 182 9.19 3.73 7.29
CA TYR A 182 9.09 5.16 7.46
C TYR A 182 8.89 5.37 8.94
N SER A 183 10.02 5.50 9.64
CA SER A 183 10.10 5.99 11.01
C SER A 183 9.24 7.25 11.09
N PHE A 184 8.11 7.18 11.78
CA PHE A 184 7.53 8.24 12.61
C PHE A 184 6.30 7.67 13.32
N CYS A 185 6.56 6.92 14.38
CA CYS A 185 5.70 6.94 15.55
C CYS A 185 6.65 7.15 16.75
N PRO A 186 6.91 8.39 17.19
CA PRO A 186 7.54 8.56 18.48
C PRO A 186 6.56 7.97 19.48
N LYS A 187 6.97 6.87 20.11
CA LYS A 187 6.40 6.49 21.40
C LYS A 187 6.51 7.76 22.25
N ILE A 188 5.38 8.38 22.57
CA ILE A 188 5.33 9.36 23.65
C ILE A 188 5.74 8.55 24.88
N TYR A 189 7.00 8.66 25.27
CA TYR A 189 7.40 8.34 26.62
C TYR A 189 6.51 9.22 27.51
N LYS A 190 5.62 8.57 28.27
CA LYS A 190 5.09 9.16 29.49
C LYS A 190 6.32 9.53 30.35
N LEU A 191 6.73 10.79 30.27
CA LEU A 191 7.46 11.42 31.37
C LEU A 191 6.42 11.65 32.45
N LEU A 192 6.24 10.65 33.31
CA LEU A 192 5.68 10.84 34.63
C LEU A 192 6.87 11.01 35.58
N TYR A 193 7.05 12.27 35.98
CA TYR A 193 7.76 12.82 37.15
C TYR A 193 9.13 12.23 37.53
#